data_AF-B9XIA7-F1
#
_entry.id   AF-B9XIA7-F1
#
_cell.length_a   1.000
_cell.length_b   1.000
_cell.length_c   1.000
_cell.angle_alpha   90.00
_cell.angle_beta   90.00
_cell.angle_gamma   90.00
#
_symmetry.space_group_name_H-M   'P 1'
#
loop_
_entity.id
_entity.type
_entity.pdbx_description
1 polymer ?
#
loop_
_entity_poly.entity_id
_entity_poly.type
_entity_poly.pdbx_seq_one_letter_code
_entity_poly.pdbx_strand_id
1 'polypeptide(L)'
;MNGSPKKTLKAKKPLILISPNTEVKGDEFGDTSISLSETYQKAIMKAGGIPLVLPYMASKEVIAECVSHADGVLLTGGDDINPNLYTKRLSPELRKTVTIEPGERDLRELILIDEIFRQKKPVLGICRGHQIMNVALGGTLIVDIPSQKPGAITHRRPDKKSDIVHQGRRIKIFLKKSMYFVNTMRT
;
A
#
# COMPACT_ATOMS: atom_id res chain seq x y z
N MET A 1 13.48 -38.41 -40.64
CA MET A 1 12.57 -37.99 -39.55
C MET A 1 12.96 -36.57 -39.14
N ASN A 2 12.29 -35.55 -39.69
CA ASN A 2 12.56 -34.14 -39.35
C ASN A 2 11.81 -33.80 -38.07
N GLY A 3 12.55 -33.63 -36.97
CA GLY A 3 12.00 -33.17 -35.70
C GLY A 3 11.49 -31.75 -35.82
N SER A 4 10.19 -31.55 -35.61
CA SER A 4 9.57 -30.23 -35.56
C SER A 4 10.20 -29.39 -34.44
N PRO A 5 10.45 -28.07 -34.65
CA PRO A 5 11.05 -27.24 -33.63
C PRO A 5 10.11 -27.11 -32.42
N LYS A 6 10.59 -27.50 -31.23
CA LYS A 6 9.87 -27.28 -29.97
C LYS A 6 9.65 -25.78 -29.79
N LYS A 7 8.40 -25.32 -29.89
CA LYS A 7 8.01 -23.95 -29.51
C LYS A 7 8.38 -23.75 -28.03
N THR A 8 9.39 -22.93 -27.76
CA THR A 8 9.65 -22.40 -26.42
C THR A 8 8.47 -21.51 -26.03
N LEU A 9 7.61 -22.00 -25.13
CA LEU A 9 6.54 -21.19 -24.53
C LEU A 9 7.17 -20.03 -23.77
N LYS A 10 6.88 -18.80 -24.21
CA LYS A 10 7.31 -17.58 -23.52
C LYS A 10 6.66 -17.58 -22.13
N ALA A 11 7.46 -17.46 -21.07
CA ALA A 11 6.93 -17.39 -19.71
C ALA A 11 5.88 -16.27 -19.59
N LYS A 12 4.72 -16.60 -19.02
CA LYS A 12 3.63 -15.64 -18.80
C LYS A 12 4.13 -14.56 -17.84
N LYS A 13 3.90 -13.28 -18.17
CA LYS A 13 4.24 -12.17 -17.28
C LYS A 13 3.33 -12.21 -16.04
N PRO A 14 3.86 -11.96 -14.83
CA PRO A 14 3.05 -11.98 -13.62
C PRO A 14 2.07 -10.80 -13.59
N LEU A 15 0.82 -11.07 -13.22
CA LEU A 15 -0.25 -10.08 -13.03
C LEU A 15 -0.16 -9.51 -11.61
N ILE A 16 0.05 -8.21 -11.48
CA ILE A 16 0.19 -7.54 -10.19
C ILE A 16 -1.02 -6.65 -9.95
N LEU A 17 -1.87 -7.04 -9.00
CA LEU A 17 -3.02 -6.25 -8.58
C LEU A 17 -2.55 -5.07 -7.73
N ILE A 18 -3.03 -3.88 -8.01
CA ILE A 18 -2.64 -2.63 -7.33
C ILE A 18 -3.87 -2.09 -6.62
N SER A 19 -3.75 -1.82 -5.32
CA SER A 19 -4.75 -1.04 -4.58
C SER A 19 -4.54 0.45 -4.87
N PRO A 20 -5.45 1.13 -5.60
CA PRO A 20 -5.28 2.52 -5.93
C PRO A 20 -5.82 3.44 -4.83
N ASN A 21 -5.49 4.73 -4.97
CA ASN A 21 -6.10 5.79 -4.17
C ASN A 21 -7.52 6.12 -4.68
N THR A 22 -8.29 6.82 -3.85
CA THR A 22 -9.63 7.32 -4.16
C THR A 22 -9.64 8.85 -4.09
N GLU A 23 -10.22 9.50 -5.09
CA GLU A 23 -10.45 10.95 -5.10
C GLU A 23 -11.97 11.19 -5.11
N VAL A 24 -12.50 11.96 -4.15
CA VAL A 24 -13.97 12.18 -4.02
C VAL A 24 -14.53 13.03 -5.14
N LYS A 25 -13.66 13.84 -5.75
CA LYS A 25 -14.00 14.75 -6.83
C LYS A 25 -13.00 14.56 -7.96
N GLY A 26 -13.24 13.52 -8.75
CA GLY A 26 -12.50 13.23 -9.95
C GLY A 26 -12.61 14.35 -10.97
N ASP A 27 -11.58 14.46 -11.80
CA ASP A 27 -11.45 15.56 -12.76
C ASP A 27 -12.49 15.48 -13.90
N GLU A 28 -12.85 14.26 -14.34
CA GLU A 28 -13.72 14.05 -15.51
C GLU A 28 -15.18 14.44 -15.28
N PHE A 29 -15.80 13.93 -14.20
CA PHE A 29 -17.23 14.12 -13.93
C PHE A 29 -17.53 14.70 -12.55
N GLY A 30 -16.51 15.00 -11.74
CA GLY A 30 -16.68 15.49 -10.37
C GLY A 30 -17.20 14.45 -9.37
N ASP A 31 -17.38 13.20 -9.80
CA ASP A 31 -17.74 12.06 -8.98
C ASP A 31 -16.50 11.39 -8.38
N THR A 32 -16.69 10.30 -7.62
CA THR A 32 -15.55 9.61 -7.03
C THR A 32 -14.77 8.82 -8.07
N SER A 33 -13.48 9.10 -8.18
CA SER A 33 -12.58 8.45 -9.14
C SER A 33 -11.49 7.63 -8.45
N ILE A 34 -10.88 6.75 -9.24
CA ILE A 34 -9.66 6.03 -8.87
C ILE A 34 -8.46 6.87 -9.30
N SER A 35 -7.48 7.02 -8.41
CA SER A 35 -6.23 7.70 -8.70
C SER A 35 -5.03 6.81 -8.45
N LEU A 36 -4.13 6.73 -9.42
CA LEU A 36 -2.92 5.90 -9.33
C LEU A 36 -1.74 6.60 -10.01
N SER A 37 -0.71 6.92 -9.21
CA SER A 37 0.55 7.41 -9.76
C SER A 37 1.13 6.43 -10.78
N GLU A 38 1.47 6.93 -11.96
CA GLU A 38 2.14 6.20 -13.03
C GLU A 38 3.45 5.53 -12.56
N THR A 39 4.10 6.07 -11.52
CA THR A 39 5.35 5.53 -10.97
C THR A 39 5.20 4.07 -10.53
N TYR A 40 4.07 3.70 -9.92
CA TYR A 40 3.81 2.31 -9.52
C TYR A 40 3.71 1.39 -10.74
N GLN A 41 2.98 1.83 -11.76
CA GLN A 41 2.79 1.07 -13.00
C GLN A 41 4.11 0.88 -13.75
N LYS A 42 4.89 1.96 -13.90
CA LYS A 42 6.23 1.95 -14.50
C LYS A 42 7.18 1.00 -13.76
N ALA A 43 7.16 1.01 -12.42
CA ALA A 43 8.00 0.12 -11.62
C ALA A 43 7.65 -1.36 -11.84
N ILE A 44 6.35 -1.70 -11.86
CA ILE A 44 5.88 -3.07 -12.12
C ILE A 44 6.25 -3.52 -13.53
N MET A 45 6.01 -2.69 -14.53
CA MET A 45 6.35 -3.02 -15.92
C MET A 45 7.86 -3.20 -16.12
N LYS A 46 8.69 -2.35 -15.49
CA LYS A 46 10.15 -2.49 -15.50
C LYS A 46 10.63 -3.77 -14.82
N ALA A 47 9.91 -4.25 -13.81
CA ALA A 47 10.16 -5.54 -13.16
C ALA A 47 9.63 -6.75 -13.96
N GLY A 48 9.01 -6.52 -15.13
CA GLY A 48 8.50 -7.57 -16.01
C GLY A 48 7.06 -8.02 -15.74
N GLY A 49 6.36 -7.38 -14.79
CA GLY A 49 4.96 -7.65 -14.49
C GLY A 49 3.98 -6.85 -15.33
N ILE A 50 2.68 -7.15 -15.17
CA ILE A 50 1.55 -6.42 -15.76
C ILE A 50 0.73 -5.83 -14.61
N PRO A 51 0.57 -4.50 -14.52
CA PRO A 51 -0.24 -3.87 -13.51
C PRO A 51 -1.74 -4.06 -13.81
N LEU A 52 -2.52 -4.48 -12.81
CA LEU A 52 -3.98 -4.51 -12.81
C LEU A 52 -4.49 -3.62 -11.69
N VAL A 53 -5.49 -2.78 -11.94
CA VAL A 53 -6.02 -1.85 -10.92
C VAL A 53 -7.23 -2.49 -10.25
N LEU A 54 -7.23 -2.50 -8.91
CA LEU A 54 -8.40 -2.94 -8.15
C LEU A 54 -9.56 -1.94 -8.35
N PRO A 55 -10.79 -2.40 -8.67
CA PRO A 55 -11.94 -1.52 -8.78
C PRO A 55 -12.28 -0.81 -7.46
N TYR A 56 -12.84 0.39 -7.55
CA TYR A 56 -13.23 1.20 -6.39
C TYR A 56 -14.39 0.57 -5.60
N MET A 57 -15.48 0.23 -6.31
CA MET A 57 -16.72 -0.35 -5.76
C MET A 57 -16.71 -1.88 -5.86
N ALA A 58 -15.70 -2.51 -5.25
CA ALA A 58 -15.59 -3.97 -5.25
C ALA A 58 -16.20 -4.55 -3.98
N SER A 59 -17.19 -5.44 -4.12
CA SER A 59 -17.66 -6.27 -3.00
C SER A 59 -16.55 -7.23 -2.54
N LYS A 60 -16.71 -7.86 -1.37
CA LYS A 60 -15.75 -8.87 -0.89
C LYS A 60 -15.52 -9.98 -1.91
N GLU A 61 -16.59 -10.42 -2.58
CA GLU A 61 -16.55 -11.48 -3.60
C GLU A 61 -15.75 -11.03 -4.82
N VAL A 62 -15.96 -9.79 -5.29
CA VAL A 62 -15.21 -9.22 -6.42
C VAL A 62 -13.72 -9.06 -6.05
N ILE A 63 -13.42 -8.60 -4.84
CA ILE A 63 -12.03 -8.49 -4.35
C ILE A 63 -11.38 -9.87 -4.32
N ALA A 64 -12.07 -10.88 -3.78
CA ALA A 64 -11.56 -12.25 -3.72
C ALA A 64 -11.23 -12.80 -5.12
N GLU A 65 -12.09 -12.54 -6.10
CA GLU A 65 -11.87 -12.93 -7.49
C GLU A 65 -10.69 -12.17 -8.11
N CYS A 66 -10.58 -10.84 -7.92
CA CYS A 66 -9.42 -10.08 -8.39
C CYS A 66 -8.10 -10.64 -7.82
N VAL A 67 -8.08 -11.00 -6.54
CA VAL A 67 -6.91 -11.60 -5.88
C VAL A 67 -6.60 -12.98 -6.46
N SER A 68 -7.62 -13.79 -6.79
CA SER A 68 -7.42 -15.15 -7.32
C SER A 68 -6.69 -15.13 -8.67
N HIS A 69 -7.02 -14.17 -9.53
CA HIS A 69 -6.41 -13.95 -10.85
C HIS A 69 -5.03 -13.27 -10.81
N ALA A 70 -4.66 -12.66 -9.70
CA ALA A 70 -3.38 -11.97 -9.55
C ALA A 70 -2.25 -12.93 -9.11
N ASP A 71 -1.04 -12.71 -9.59
CA ASP A 71 0.18 -13.41 -9.16
C ASP A 71 0.83 -12.74 -7.94
N GLY A 72 0.45 -11.50 -7.64
CA GLY A 72 0.86 -10.76 -6.44
C GLY A 72 0.10 -9.45 -6.30
N VAL A 73 0.21 -8.80 -5.14
CA VAL A 73 -0.51 -7.56 -4.83
C VAL A 73 0.46 -6.46 -4.37
N LEU A 74 0.19 -5.24 -4.82
CA LEU A 74 0.90 -4.03 -4.40
C LEU A 74 -0.08 -3.07 -3.71
N LEU A 75 0.17 -2.81 -2.43
CA LEU A 75 -0.55 -1.78 -1.66
C LEU A 75 0.22 -0.46 -1.78
N THR A 76 -0.42 0.55 -2.35
CA THR A 76 0.22 1.85 -2.63
C THR A 76 0.31 2.73 -1.37
N GLY A 77 1.11 3.79 -1.48
CA GLY A 77 1.10 4.88 -0.51
C GLY A 77 -0.21 5.67 -0.50
N GLY A 78 -0.30 6.66 0.39
CA GLY A 78 -1.50 7.46 0.60
C GLY A 78 -1.39 8.29 1.87
N ASP A 79 -2.52 8.90 2.26
CA ASP A 79 -2.64 9.65 3.53
C ASP A 79 -2.74 8.72 4.75
N ASP A 80 -3.23 9.22 5.88
CA ASP A 80 -3.24 8.46 7.12
C ASP A 80 -4.39 7.45 7.14
N ILE A 81 -4.15 6.30 7.78
CA ILE A 81 -5.17 5.31 8.10
C ILE A 81 -6.02 5.85 9.25
N ASN A 82 -7.34 5.59 9.21
CA ASN A 82 -8.24 5.98 10.28
C ASN A 82 -7.74 5.47 11.64
N PRO A 83 -7.40 6.38 12.59
CA PRO A 83 -6.82 5.99 13.88
C PRO A 83 -7.71 5.08 14.72
N ASN A 84 -9.03 5.12 14.52
CA ASN A 84 -9.96 4.26 15.24
C ASN A 84 -9.71 2.76 14.95
N LEU A 85 -9.02 2.43 13.84
CA LEU A 85 -8.67 1.05 13.47
C LEU A 85 -7.50 0.49 14.31
N TYR A 86 -6.69 1.34 14.93
CA TYR A 86 -5.47 0.89 15.64
C TYR A 86 -5.22 1.54 17.00
N THR A 87 -6.03 2.52 17.42
CA THR A 87 -5.97 3.06 18.79
C THR A 87 -7.35 3.50 19.29
N LYS A 88 -7.63 3.17 20.56
CA LYS A 88 -8.86 3.59 21.26
C LYS A 88 -8.71 4.91 22.01
N ARG A 89 -7.48 5.41 22.16
CA ARG A 89 -7.17 6.60 22.97
C ARG A 89 -6.30 7.53 22.14
N LEU A 90 -6.95 8.40 21.38
CA LEU A 90 -6.29 9.47 20.64
C LEU A 90 -6.75 10.83 21.16
N SER A 91 -5.79 11.64 21.62
CA SER A 91 -6.07 12.97 22.15
C SER A 91 -6.63 13.90 21.05
N PRO A 92 -7.39 14.94 21.40
CA PRO A 92 -7.89 15.92 20.44
C PRO A 92 -6.78 16.59 19.61
N GLU A 93 -5.61 16.80 20.19
CA GLU A 93 -4.45 17.43 19.53
C GLU A 93 -3.89 16.52 18.44
N LEU A 94 -3.69 15.23 18.74
CA LEU A 94 -3.23 14.25 17.76
C LEU A 94 -4.28 13.97 16.68
N ARG A 95 -5.58 14.11 16.97
CA ARG A 95 -6.63 13.99 15.94
C ARG A 95 -6.50 15.07 14.86
N LYS A 96 -5.98 16.26 15.20
CA LYS A 96 -5.80 17.36 14.23
C LYS A 96 -4.62 17.15 13.29
N THR A 97 -3.69 16.25 13.63
CA THR A 97 -2.52 15.93 12.78
C THR A 97 -2.83 14.83 11.77
N VAL A 98 -4.02 14.25 11.80
CA VAL A 98 -4.43 13.14 10.92
C VAL A 98 -5.18 13.71 9.72
N THR A 99 -4.78 13.29 8.53
CA THR A 99 -5.58 13.47 7.33
C THR A 99 -5.94 12.09 6.83
N ILE A 100 -7.20 11.71 6.95
CA ILE A 100 -7.67 10.45 6.39
C ILE A 100 -8.01 10.64 4.93
N GLU A 101 -7.71 9.63 4.14
CA GLU A 101 -8.25 9.55 2.79
C GLU A 101 -9.77 9.40 2.86
N PRO A 102 -10.50 10.16 2.05
CA PRO A 102 -11.95 10.06 2.01
C PRO A 102 -12.42 8.77 1.32
N GLY A 103 -13.67 8.38 1.61
CA GLY A 103 -14.27 7.15 1.10
C GLY A 103 -13.93 5.93 1.95
N GLU A 104 -13.92 4.75 1.32
CA GLU A 104 -13.84 3.46 2.03
C GLU A 104 -12.52 2.70 1.76
N ARG A 105 -11.42 3.41 1.45
CA ARG A 105 -10.15 2.75 1.12
C ARG A 105 -9.65 1.87 2.25
N ASP A 106 -9.69 2.33 3.50
CA ASP A 106 -9.26 1.54 4.65
C ASP A 106 -10.04 0.21 4.71
N LEU A 107 -11.36 0.24 4.57
CA LEU A 107 -12.20 -0.96 4.59
C LEU A 107 -11.88 -1.88 3.40
N ARG A 108 -11.81 -1.33 2.18
CA ARG A 108 -11.46 -2.08 0.97
C ARG A 108 -10.11 -2.79 1.10
N GLU A 109 -9.12 -2.10 1.66
CA GLU A 109 -7.79 -2.68 1.85
C GLU A 109 -7.72 -3.69 2.99
N LEU A 110 -8.50 -3.52 4.06
CA LEU A 110 -8.63 -4.56 5.09
C LEU A 110 -9.21 -5.85 4.50
N ILE A 111 -10.25 -5.75 3.66
CA ILE A 111 -10.83 -6.90 2.94
C ILE A 111 -9.81 -7.51 1.97
N LEU A 112 -9.11 -6.66 1.20
CA LEU A 112 -8.07 -7.10 0.28
C LEU A 112 -6.94 -7.85 1.01
N ILE A 113 -6.50 -7.36 2.17
CA ILE A 113 -5.47 -8.00 2.98
C ILE A 113 -5.94 -9.35 3.51
N ASP A 114 -7.17 -9.45 4.02
CA ASP A 114 -7.77 -10.74 4.40
C ASP A 114 -7.68 -11.76 3.25
N GLU A 115 -8.07 -11.35 2.04
CA GLU A 115 -8.03 -12.19 0.85
C GLU A 115 -6.61 -12.56 0.39
N ILE A 116 -5.65 -11.62 0.43
CA ILE A 116 -4.24 -11.88 0.11
C ILE A 116 -3.70 -13.00 0.99
N PHE A 117 -3.95 -12.93 2.30
CA PHE A 117 -3.44 -13.91 3.27
C PHE A 117 -4.15 -15.25 3.12
N ARG A 118 -5.49 -15.24 2.97
CA ARG A 118 -6.30 -16.44 2.74
C ARG A 118 -5.84 -17.20 1.50
N GLN A 119 -5.51 -16.48 0.41
CA GLN A 119 -5.09 -17.04 -0.86
C GLN A 119 -3.56 -17.18 -1.01
N LYS A 120 -2.81 -16.85 0.05
CA LYS A 120 -1.33 -16.94 0.11
C LYS A 120 -0.62 -16.21 -1.04
N LYS A 121 -1.14 -15.05 -1.43
CA LYS A 121 -0.56 -14.23 -2.50
C LYS A 121 0.63 -13.41 -1.97
N PRO A 122 1.73 -13.28 -2.73
CA PRO A 122 2.80 -12.34 -2.41
C PRO A 122 2.27 -10.90 -2.34
N VAL A 123 2.71 -10.13 -1.36
CA VAL A 123 2.29 -8.72 -1.18
C VAL A 123 3.47 -7.80 -0.90
N LEU A 124 3.45 -6.62 -1.51
CA LEU A 124 4.34 -5.52 -1.22
C LEU A 124 3.53 -4.29 -0.81
N GLY A 125 3.72 -3.83 0.43
CA GLY A 125 3.16 -2.56 0.92
C GLY A 125 4.17 -1.43 0.85
N ILE A 126 3.78 -0.30 0.26
CA ILE A 126 4.62 0.91 0.16
C ILE A 126 4.00 2.03 1.01
N CYS A 127 4.78 2.60 1.93
CA CYS A 127 4.35 3.68 2.82
C CYS A 127 3.05 3.31 3.58
N ARG A 128 1.93 3.98 3.28
CA ARG A 128 0.59 3.66 3.79
C ARG A 128 0.23 2.19 3.61
N GLY A 129 0.55 1.60 2.45
CA GLY A 129 0.29 0.18 2.17
C GLY A 129 0.97 -0.79 3.14
N HIS A 130 2.14 -0.44 3.68
CA HIS A 130 2.79 -1.23 4.73
C HIS A 130 2.14 -1.00 6.10
N GLN A 131 1.70 0.22 6.38
CA GLN A 131 1.03 0.58 7.63
C GLN A 131 -0.32 -0.12 7.77
N ILE A 132 -1.14 -0.15 6.71
CA ILE A 132 -2.46 -0.79 6.76
C ILE A 132 -2.34 -2.30 6.93
N MET A 133 -1.31 -2.91 6.34
CA MET A 133 -1.00 -4.32 6.55
C MET A 133 -0.62 -4.61 8.02
N ASN A 134 0.13 -3.72 8.68
CA ASN A 134 0.40 -3.85 10.12
C ASN A 134 -0.88 -3.73 10.96
N VAL A 135 -1.75 -2.76 10.64
CA VAL A 135 -3.05 -2.57 11.32
C VAL A 135 -3.96 -3.78 11.15
N ALA A 136 -4.06 -4.32 9.93
CA ALA A 136 -4.84 -5.52 9.62
C ALA A 136 -4.40 -6.75 10.43
N LEU A 137 -3.11 -6.83 10.77
CA LEU A 137 -2.52 -7.90 11.58
C LEU A 137 -2.54 -7.59 13.10
N GLY A 138 -3.29 -6.57 13.53
CA GLY A 138 -3.46 -6.21 14.93
C GLY A 138 -2.36 -5.31 15.51
N GLY A 139 -1.46 -4.79 14.67
CA GLY A 139 -0.45 -3.83 15.08
C GLY A 139 -0.99 -2.41 15.26
N THR A 140 -0.21 -1.56 15.92
CA THR A 140 -0.51 -0.13 16.13
C THR A 140 0.43 0.76 15.34
N LEU A 141 0.08 2.05 15.21
CA LEU A 141 0.92 3.07 14.57
C LEU A 141 1.19 4.23 15.53
N ILE A 142 2.34 4.89 15.37
CA ILE A 142 2.58 6.23 15.93
C ILE A 142 1.83 7.21 15.03
N VAL A 143 0.90 8.00 15.57
CA VAL A 143 0.04 8.89 14.78
C VAL A 143 0.82 10.07 14.23
N ASP A 144 1.56 10.75 15.10
CA ASP A 144 2.40 11.89 14.73
C ASP A 144 3.78 11.74 15.36
N ILE A 145 4.79 11.54 14.51
CA ILE A 145 6.16 11.33 14.98
C ILE A 145 6.70 12.54 15.74
N PRO A 146 6.60 13.80 15.26
CA PRO A 146 7.14 14.96 15.97
C PRO A 146 6.55 15.12 17.37
N SER A 147 5.24 14.92 17.53
CA SER A 147 4.55 15.07 18.82
C SER A 147 4.83 13.92 19.78
N GLN A 148 5.02 12.69 19.27
CA GLN A 148 5.11 11.49 20.11
C GLN A 148 6.54 10.97 20.30
N LYS A 149 7.51 11.46 19.51
CA LYS A 149 8.89 10.99 19.57
C LYS A 149 9.88 12.17 19.64
N PRO A 150 10.30 12.56 20.86
CA PRO A 150 11.34 13.55 21.05
C PRO A 150 12.63 13.20 20.29
N GLY A 151 13.23 14.18 19.63
CA GLY A 151 14.45 13.99 18.83
C GLY A 151 14.24 13.33 17.46
N ALA A 152 12.99 13.20 17.00
CA ALA A 152 12.72 12.72 15.65
C ALA A 152 13.23 13.72 14.59
N ILE A 153 13.76 13.17 13.49
CA ILE A 153 14.23 13.93 12.34
C ILE A 153 13.05 14.20 11.39
N THR A 154 12.93 15.42 10.88
CA THR A 154 11.92 15.77 9.88
C THR A 154 12.28 15.26 8.50
N HIS A 155 11.47 14.36 7.95
CA HIS A 155 11.66 13.72 6.65
C HIS A 155 10.92 14.40 5.48
N ARG A 156 9.86 15.17 5.74
CA ARG A 156 9.12 15.92 4.72
C ARG A 156 9.89 17.19 4.44
N ARG A 157 10.51 17.18 3.26
CA ARG A 157 11.12 18.34 2.63
C ARG A 157 10.37 18.58 1.32
N PRO A 158 9.28 19.38 1.33
CA PRO A 158 8.47 19.63 0.14
C PRO A 158 9.30 20.22 -1.01
N ASP A 159 10.35 20.97 -0.67
CA ASP A 159 11.37 21.56 -1.54
C ASP A 159 12.32 20.51 -2.15
N LYS A 160 12.47 19.35 -1.52
CA LYS A 160 13.48 18.33 -1.83
C LYS A 160 12.95 16.91 -1.65
N LYS A 161 11.80 16.60 -2.27
CA LYS A 161 11.09 15.33 -2.09
C LYS A 161 11.92 14.07 -2.42
N SER A 162 12.93 14.20 -3.27
CA SER A 162 13.79 13.09 -3.70
C SER A 162 15.12 13.01 -2.94
N ASP A 163 15.42 14.00 -2.09
CA ASP A 163 16.69 14.05 -1.39
C ASP A 163 16.66 13.12 -0.17
N ILE A 164 17.76 12.40 0.01
CA ILE A 164 17.95 11.55 1.17
C ILE A 164 18.19 12.46 2.39
N VAL A 165 17.23 12.46 3.32
CA VAL A 165 17.32 13.26 4.57
C VAL A 165 18.40 12.70 5.50
N HIS A 166 18.56 11.38 5.55
CA HIS A 166 19.68 10.68 6.16
C HIS A 166 19.79 9.26 5.58
N GLN A 167 20.93 8.59 5.73
CA GLN A 167 21.05 7.20 5.26
C GLN A 167 20.01 6.30 5.95
N GLY A 168 19.23 5.55 5.16
CA GLY A 168 18.26 4.58 5.66
C GLY A 168 18.91 3.27 6.10
N ARG A 169 18.26 2.52 7.00
CA ARG A 169 18.68 1.17 7.37
C ARG A 169 18.11 0.15 6.37
N ARG A 170 18.94 -0.78 5.89
CA ARG A 170 18.52 -1.85 4.98
C ARG A 170 17.52 -2.80 5.66
N ILE A 171 16.47 -3.21 4.94
CA ILE A 171 15.43 -4.17 5.38
C ILE A 171 16.03 -5.47 5.93
N LYS A 172 17.21 -5.90 5.45
CA LYS A 172 17.91 -7.12 5.92
C LYS A 172 18.18 -7.14 7.43
N ILE A 173 18.27 -5.98 8.09
CA ILE A 173 18.43 -5.87 9.54
C ILE A 173 17.11 -6.16 10.27
N PHE A 174 15.98 -5.88 9.64
CA PHE A 174 14.62 -6.05 10.14
C PHE A 174 14.00 -7.41 9.76
N LEU A 175 14.77 -8.43 9.40
CA LEU A 175 14.24 -9.79 9.19
C LEU A 175 14.68 -10.77 10.29
N LYS A 176 15.38 -10.28 11.33
CA LYS A 176 15.94 -11.09 12.42
C LYS A 176 15.20 -10.96 13.76
N LYS A 177 14.14 -10.16 13.84
CA LYS A 177 13.30 -9.97 15.04
C LYS A 177 11.90 -10.55 14.82
N SER A 178 11.22 -10.88 15.93
CA SER A 178 9.85 -11.39 15.94
C SER A 178 8.77 -10.30 15.98
N MET A 179 9.14 -9.04 16.25
CA MET A 179 8.20 -7.92 16.40
C MET A 179 8.81 -6.62 15.87
N TYR A 180 8.00 -5.82 15.16
CA TYR A 180 8.40 -4.55 14.56
C TYR A 180 7.36 -3.47 14.83
N PHE A 181 7.85 -2.25 15.09
CA PHE A 181 7.00 -1.07 15.09
C PHE A 181 6.95 -0.51 13.67
N VAL A 182 5.74 -0.41 13.14
CA VAL A 182 5.50 0.28 11.87
C VAL A 182 5.10 1.72 12.17
N ASN A 183 5.85 2.66 11.62
CA ASN A 183 5.60 4.08 11.81
C ASN A 183 4.78 4.66 10.66
N THR A 184 3.99 5.69 10.96
CA THR A 184 3.49 6.59 9.93
C THR A 184 4.67 7.33 9.30
N MET A 185 4.64 7.58 7.99
CA MET A 185 5.59 8.50 7.35
C MET A 185 4.94 9.88 7.27
N ARG A 186 4.62 10.44 8.44
CA ARG A 186 4.39 11.88 8.60
C ARG A 186 5.46 12.45 9.53
N THR A 187 6.32 13.25 8.92
CA THR A 187 7.11 14.31 9.54
C THR A 187 7.30 15.29 8.42
#